data_AF-A0A846IBK8-F1
#
_entry.id   AF-A0A846IBK8-F1
#
_cell.length_a   1.000
_cell.length_b   1.000
_cell.length_c   1.000
_cell.angle_alpha   90.00
_cell.angle_beta   90.00
_cell.angle_gamma   90.00
#
_symmetry.space_group_name_H-M   'P 1'
#
loop_
_entity.id
_entity.type
_entity.pdbx_description
1 polymer ?
#
loop_
_entity_poly.entity_id
_entity_poly.type
_entity_poly.pdbx_seq_one_letter_code
_entity_poly.pdbx_strand_id
1 'polypeptide(L)'
;MESFTIILFLIGCIGALVATILIIKNAIKKQDNKMNKKILIGSIVLSIIAFIAVPTKSDTKKDVKTSNEVTAENKSILSPKDKELLKKHYKDFDDAQITQFSQIEKKYQNMSEKEKASIKNDYERLLKEQDIQTKQLQEEEKKKAEEAKAAEAKKWNDFANKNTKELSAGEHTVGSHIDAGAYDVTFNGQGNFNIYSTDGSLLTNEIGGDDLGIDKYRIILTQGNKIKISSMSVNMKPIKRSLISYKETSIYSGYWICGQDITEGRYKAMAESGQGNFIIYDKSGAPKTNEILGGDLGVKEVIIDLEQGDIINVAGLKSVKLVPEK
;
A
#
# COMPACT_ATOMS: atom_id res chain seq x y z
N MET A 1 -35.53 -9.89 -24.20
CA MET A 1 -34.69 -10.21 -23.02
C MET A 1 -33.48 -9.29 -22.91
N GLU A 2 -32.81 -8.93 -24.01
CA GLU A 2 -31.62 -8.06 -24.01
C GLU A 2 -31.83 -6.65 -23.42
N SER A 3 -33.00 -6.03 -23.62
CA SER A 3 -33.30 -4.70 -23.08
C SER A 3 -33.43 -4.67 -21.55
N PHE A 4 -33.90 -5.77 -20.94
CA PHE A 4 -34.13 -5.84 -19.50
C PHE A 4 -32.83 -6.09 -18.72
N THR A 5 -31.91 -6.88 -19.29
CA THR A 5 -30.55 -7.07 -18.76
C THR A 5 -29.70 -5.81 -18.85
N ILE A 6 -29.83 -5.02 -19.92
CA ILE A 6 -29.14 -3.71 -20.04
C ILE A 6 -29.65 -2.71 -18.99
N ILE A 7 -30.96 -2.67 -18.74
CA ILE A 7 -31.54 -1.80 -17.71
C ILE A 7 -31.05 -2.21 -16.31
N LEU A 8 -31.02 -3.50 -15.99
CA LEU A 8 -30.50 -4.00 -14.70
C LEU A 8 -29.00 -3.72 -14.54
N PHE A 9 -28.22 -3.83 -15.62
CA PHE A 9 -26.79 -3.48 -15.63
C PHE A 9 -26.56 -1.99 -15.37
N LEU A 10 -27.34 -1.11 -16.01
CA LEU A 10 -27.27 0.35 -15.80
C LEU A 10 -27.66 0.74 -14.36
N ILE A 11 -28.69 0.12 -13.79
CA ILE A 11 -29.10 0.33 -12.39
C ILE A 11 -28.00 -0.13 -11.43
N GLY A 12 -27.33 -1.26 -11.73
CA GLY A 12 -26.17 -1.74 -10.97
C GLY A 12 -24.98 -0.78 -11.01
N CYS A 13 -24.66 -0.21 -12.18
CA CYS A 13 -23.60 0.78 -12.31
C CYS A 13 -23.91 2.08 -11.56
N ILE A 14 -25.17 2.53 -11.57
CA ILE A 14 -25.62 3.70 -10.80
C ILE A 14 -25.49 3.43 -9.30
N GLY A 15 -25.90 2.25 -8.83
CA GLY A 15 -25.73 1.84 -7.43
C GLY A 15 -24.27 1.82 -6.97
N ALA A 16 -23.38 1.27 -7.80
CA ALA A 16 -21.94 1.25 -7.53
C ALA A 16 -21.34 2.66 -7.51
N LEU A 17 -21.75 3.55 -8.42
CA LEU A 17 -21.31 4.95 -8.45
C LEU A 17 -21.76 5.70 -7.19
N VAL A 18 -23.01 5.51 -6.75
CA VAL A 18 -23.54 6.16 -5.54
C VAL A 18 -22.83 5.65 -4.29
N ALA A 19 -22.58 4.34 -4.17
CA ALA A 19 -21.83 3.77 -3.04
C ALA A 19 -20.39 4.31 -2.98
N THR A 20 -19.73 4.40 -4.14
CA THR A 20 -18.36 4.93 -4.24
C THR A 20 -18.31 6.40 -3.85
N ILE A 21 -19.28 7.21 -4.29
CA ILE A 21 -19.40 8.62 -3.89
C ILE A 21 -19.62 8.77 -2.38
N LEU A 22 -20.43 7.91 -1.76
CA LEU A 22 -20.69 7.95 -0.31
C LEU A 22 -19.47 7.56 0.52
N ILE A 23 -18.74 6.51 0.11
CA ILE A 23 -17.49 6.08 0.78
C ILE A 23 -16.45 7.21 0.70
N ILE A 24 -16.31 7.83 -0.46
CA ILE A 24 -15.33 8.91 -0.67
C ILE A 24 -15.74 10.19 0.07
N LYS A 25 -17.03 10.56 0.08
CA LYS A 25 -17.53 11.69 0.89
C LYS A 25 -17.25 11.50 2.37
N ASN A 26 -17.36 10.26 2.88
CA ASN A 26 -17.02 9.93 4.26
C ASN A 26 -15.51 9.99 4.52
N ALA A 27 -14.67 9.54 3.57
CA ALA A 27 -13.22 9.65 3.65
C ALA A 27 -12.74 11.11 3.62
N ILE A 28 -13.31 11.96 2.77
CA ILE A 28 -13.05 13.41 2.71
C ILE A 28 -13.43 14.10 4.02
N LYS A 29 -14.50 13.64 4.69
CA LYS A 29 -14.95 14.19 5.97
C LYS A 29 -14.01 13.82 7.13
N LYS A 30 -13.33 12.67 7.06
CA LYS A 30 -12.35 12.20 8.07
C LYS A 30 -10.91 12.69 7.81
N GLN A 31 -10.67 13.41 6.72
CA GLN A 31 -9.33 13.81 6.29
C GLN A 31 -9.05 15.29 6.62
N ASP A 32 -8.32 15.52 7.72
CA ASP A 32 -8.01 16.85 8.26
C ASP A 32 -6.85 17.55 7.53
N ASN A 33 -6.03 16.79 6.80
CA ASN A 33 -4.94 17.36 6.00
C ASN A 33 -5.48 17.96 4.69
N LYS A 34 -5.36 19.29 4.58
CA LYS A 34 -5.85 20.11 3.45
C LYS A 34 -5.29 19.71 2.09
N MET A 35 -4.07 19.16 2.03
CA MET A 35 -3.44 18.73 0.77
C MET A 35 -3.98 17.37 0.31
N ASN A 36 -4.11 16.41 1.24
CA ASN A 36 -4.67 15.09 0.95
C ASN A 36 -6.16 15.18 0.58
N LYS A 37 -6.88 16.15 1.17
CA LYS A 37 -8.28 16.44 0.81
C LYS A 37 -8.42 16.89 -0.65
N LYS A 38 -7.48 17.66 -1.19
CA LYS A 38 -7.46 18.09 -2.61
C LYS A 38 -7.15 16.93 -3.55
N ILE A 39 -6.20 16.06 -3.19
CA ILE A 39 -5.85 14.85 -3.97
C ILE A 39 -7.05 13.88 -4.06
N LEU A 40 -7.78 13.71 -2.96
CA LEU A 40 -8.97 12.86 -2.90
C LEU A 40 -10.14 13.43 -3.73
N ILE A 41 -10.21 14.75 -3.91
CA ILE A 41 -11.20 15.39 -4.80
C ILE A 41 -10.79 15.24 -6.28
N GLY A 42 -9.50 15.36 -6.60
CA GLY A 42 -8.99 15.19 -7.97
C GLY A 42 -9.18 13.77 -8.53
N SER A 43 -9.08 12.74 -7.68
CA SER A 43 -9.30 11.34 -8.06
C SER A 43 -10.78 11.00 -8.35
N ILE A 44 -11.73 11.81 -7.85
CA ILE A 44 -13.17 11.69 -8.18
C ILE A 44 -13.45 12.13 -9.62
N VAL A 45 -12.77 13.16 -10.09
CA VAL A 45 -12.98 13.70 -11.46
C VAL A 45 -12.47 12.69 -12.49
N LEU A 46 -11.33 12.04 -12.23
CA LEU A 46 -10.75 11.01 -13.10
C LEU A 46 -11.60 9.73 -13.22
N SER A 47 -12.24 9.29 -12.15
CA SER A 47 -13.07 8.07 -12.16
C SER A 47 -14.40 8.24 -12.89
N ILE A 48 -14.94 9.46 -12.98
CA ILE A 48 -16.17 9.76 -13.74
C ILE A 48 -15.89 9.78 -15.26
N ILE A 49 -14.69 10.17 -15.68
CA ILE A 49 -14.31 10.26 -17.10
C ILE A 49 -14.14 8.86 -17.72
N ALA A 50 -13.71 7.86 -16.95
CA ALA A 50 -13.50 6.49 -17.43
C ALA A 50 -14.80 5.76 -17.84
N PHE A 51 -15.98 6.18 -17.36
CA PHE A 51 -17.25 5.52 -17.66
C PHE A 51 -17.95 6.03 -18.94
N ILE A 52 -17.47 7.11 -19.56
CA ILE A 52 -18.10 7.71 -20.75
C ILE A 52 -17.55 7.11 -22.07
N ALA A 53 -16.50 6.27 -22.00
CA ALA A 53 -15.82 5.70 -23.17
C ALA A 53 -16.38 4.33 -23.66
N VAL A 54 -17.69 4.08 -23.56
CA VAL A 54 -18.33 2.91 -24.19
C VAL A 54 -19.28 3.38 -25.29
N PRO A 55 -18.99 3.10 -26.58
CA PRO A 55 -19.83 3.54 -27.68
C PRO A 55 -21.00 2.56 -27.88
N THR A 56 -22.23 2.98 -27.61
CA THR A 56 -23.44 2.26 -28.06
C THR A 56 -23.88 2.80 -29.42
N LYS A 57 -23.69 2.03 -30.48
CA LYS A 57 -24.37 2.24 -31.76
C LYS A 57 -25.73 1.52 -31.74
N SER A 58 -26.78 2.21 -32.14
CA SER A 58 -28.04 1.58 -32.56
C SER A 58 -28.69 2.40 -33.68
N ASP A 59 -28.67 1.85 -34.89
CA ASP A 59 -29.46 2.30 -36.03
C ASP A 59 -30.89 1.77 -35.92
N THR A 60 -31.91 2.63 -36.05
CA THR A 60 -33.20 2.23 -36.65
C THR A 60 -33.99 3.45 -37.13
N LYS A 61 -34.33 3.47 -38.43
CA LYS A 61 -35.33 4.36 -39.03
C LYS A 61 -36.76 3.91 -38.65
N LYS A 62 -37.66 4.86 -38.37
CA LYS A 62 -39.09 4.79 -38.74
C LYS A 62 -39.67 6.21 -38.90
N ASP A 63 -40.30 6.45 -40.04
CA ASP A 63 -41.10 7.64 -40.38
C ASP A 63 -42.46 7.64 -39.67
N VAL A 64 -42.96 8.83 -39.25
CA VAL A 64 -44.39 9.25 -39.33
C VAL A 64 -44.46 10.80 -39.27
N LYS A 65 -45.21 11.41 -40.19
CA LYS A 65 -45.63 12.83 -40.24
C LYS A 65 -46.68 13.15 -39.16
N THR A 66 -46.69 14.37 -38.61
CA THR A 66 -47.73 15.41 -38.78
C THR A 66 -47.49 16.59 -37.82
N SER A 67 -47.84 17.76 -38.32
CA SER A 67 -47.75 19.13 -37.81
C SER A 67 -47.97 19.38 -36.32
N ASN A 68 -47.20 20.31 -35.74
CA ASN A 68 -47.71 21.64 -35.38
C ASN A 68 -46.56 22.58 -35.05
N GLU A 69 -46.61 23.75 -35.69
CA GLU A 69 -45.78 24.91 -35.44
C GLU A 69 -46.20 25.50 -34.10
N VAL A 70 -45.29 25.49 -33.12
CA VAL A 70 -45.35 26.38 -31.96
C VAL A 70 -43.96 26.94 -31.78
N THR A 71 -43.86 28.25 -31.95
CA THR A 71 -42.71 29.12 -31.74
C THR A 71 -42.00 28.80 -30.42
N ALA A 72 -40.93 28.00 -30.51
CA ALA A 72 -40.00 27.82 -29.41
C ALA A 72 -39.01 28.99 -29.44
N GLU A 73 -39.15 29.93 -28.49
CA GLU A 73 -38.04 30.81 -28.13
C GLU A 73 -36.80 29.94 -27.93
N ASN A 74 -35.80 30.16 -28.79
CA ASN A 74 -34.56 29.40 -28.83
C ASN A 74 -33.71 29.78 -27.60
N LYS A 75 -34.12 29.29 -26.42
CA LYS A 75 -33.46 29.57 -25.15
C LYS A 75 -32.15 28.78 -25.12
N SER A 76 -31.06 29.48 -25.41
CA SER A 76 -29.72 28.89 -25.50
C SER A 76 -29.41 28.03 -24.26
N ILE A 77 -28.88 26.83 -24.50
CA ILE A 77 -28.57 25.84 -23.45
C ILE A 77 -27.47 26.34 -22.49
N LEU A 78 -26.62 27.27 -22.96
CA LEU A 78 -25.58 27.90 -22.15
C LEU A 78 -26.05 29.19 -21.50
N SER A 79 -25.71 29.34 -20.21
CA SER A 79 -25.92 30.58 -19.48
C SER A 79 -24.90 31.66 -19.91
N PRO A 80 -25.15 32.96 -19.64
CA PRO A 80 -24.17 34.02 -19.88
C PRO A 80 -22.83 33.77 -19.17
N LYS A 81 -22.87 33.22 -17.95
CA LYS A 81 -21.67 32.83 -17.19
C LYS A 81 -20.88 31.73 -17.88
N ASP A 82 -21.55 30.79 -18.54
CA ASP A 82 -20.86 29.72 -19.30
C ASP A 82 -20.11 30.33 -20.50
N LYS A 83 -20.74 31.27 -21.20
CA LYS A 83 -20.12 31.96 -22.35
C LYS A 83 -18.97 32.87 -21.93
N GLU A 84 -19.05 33.48 -20.75
CA GLU A 84 -17.95 34.26 -20.18
C GLU A 84 -16.77 33.36 -19.77
N LEU A 85 -17.05 32.23 -19.13
CA LEU A 85 -16.04 31.27 -18.73
C LEU A 85 -15.25 30.72 -19.93
N LEU A 86 -15.94 30.42 -21.04
CA LEU A 86 -15.31 29.92 -22.27
C LEU A 86 -14.25 30.87 -22.85
N LYS A 87 -14.30 32.17 -22.54
CA LYS A 87 -13.33 33.17 -23.02
C LYS A 87 -12.07 33.28 -22.15
N LYS A 88 -12.07 32.69 -20.96
CA LYS A 88 -10.91 32.68 -20.07
C LYS A 88 -9.91 31.59 -20.51
N HIS A 89 -8.71 31.60 -19.95
CA HIS A 89 -7.79 30.47 -20.04
C HIS A 89 -8.04 29.49 -18.89
N TYR A 90 -7.93 28.19 -19.16
CA TYR A 90 -8.21 27.14 -18.18
C TYR A 90 -7.31 27.28 -16.94
N LYS A 91 -6.08 27.76 -17.11
CA LYS A 91 -5.08 27.93 -16.02
C LYS A 91 -5.50 28.95 -14.96
N ASP A 92 -6.43 29.83 -15.31
CA ASP A 92 -6.92 30.90 -14.45
C ASP A 92 -8.26 30.53 -13.80
N PHE A 93 -8.72 29.27 -13.97
CA PHE A 93 -9.96 28.81 -13.38
C PHE A 93 -9.76 28.51 -11.89
N ASP A 94 -10.69 28.96 -11.07
CA ASP A 94 -10.86 28.46 -9.71
C ASP A 94 -11.63 27.11 -9.67
N ASP A 95 -11.74 26.52 -8.47
CA ASP A 95 -12.41 25.23 -8.27
C ASP A 95 -13.89 25.23 -8.76
N ALA A 96 -14.59 26.37 -8.63
CA ALA A 96 -15.98 26.50 -9.07
C ALA A 96 -16.08 26.61 -10.59
N GLN A 97 -15.13 27.31 -11.21
CA GLN A 97 -15.02 27.45 -12.66
C GLN A 97 -14.60 26.15 -13.34
N ILE A 98 -13.71 25.35 -12.74
CA ILE A 98 -13.40 23.99 -13.21
C ILE A 98 -14.67 23.13 -13.20
N THR A 99 -15.43 23.16 -12.10
CA THR A 99 -16.70 22.43 -11.99
C THR A 99 -17.70 22.90 -13.03
N GLN A 100 -17.78 24.21 -13.26
CA GLN A 100 -18.65 24.80 -14.28
C GLN A 100 -18.23 24.36 -15.68
N PHE A 101 -16.94 24.28 -15.99
CA PHE A 101 -16.45 23.80 -17.27
C PHE A 101 -16.81 22.32 -17.51
N SER A 102 -16.69 21.45 -16.50
CA SER A 102 -17.17 20.06 -16.60
C SER A 102 -18.68 19.97 -16.85
N GLN A 103 -19.47 20.94 -16.39
CA GLN A 103 -20.90 21.02 -16.74
C GLN A 103 -21.10 21.50 -18.18
N ILE A 104 -20.26 22.43 -18.67
CA ILE A 104 -20.28 22.89 -20.06
C ILE A 104 -19.94 21.72 -21.00
N GLU A 105 -18.96 20.88 -20.68
CA GLU A 105 -18.64 19.67 -21.45
C GLU A 105 -19.88 18.77 -21.64
N LYS A 106 -20.64 18.52 -20.54
CA LYS A 106 -21.89 17.75 -20.60
C LYS A 106 -22.99 18.42 -21.41
N LYS A 107 -23.13 19.75 -21.28
CA LYS A 107 -24.08 20.54 -22.08
C LYS A 107 -23.72 20.52 -23.57
N TYR A 108 -22.44 20.62 -23.90
CA TYR A 108 -21.92 20.63 -25.27
C TYR A 108 -22.33 19.37 -26.03
N GLN A 109 -22.30 18.19 -25.40
CA GLN A 109 -22.72 16.93 -26.03
C GLN A 109 -24.19 16.93 -26.48
N ASN A 110 -25.07 17.60 -25.72
CA ASN A 110 -26.52 17.63 -25.94
C ASN A 110 -26.99 18.87 -26.70
N MET A 111 -26.06 19.69 -27.20
CA MET A 111 -26.34 20.97 -27.83
C MET A 111 -26.63 20.83 -29.34
N SER A 112 -27.42 21.76 -29.89
CA SER A 112 -27.66 21.81 -31.33
C SER A 112 -26.38 22.14 -32.12
N GLU A 113 -26.27 21.66 -33.36
CA GLU A 113 -25.07 21.90 -34.19
C GLU A 113 -24.78 23.38 -34.44
N LYS A 114 -25.83 24.21 -34.55
CA LYS A 114 -25.70 25.65 -34.72
C LYS A 114 -25.08 26.33 -33.48
N GLU A 115 -25.50 25.93 -32.28
CA GLU A 115 -24.94 26.47 -31.04
C GLU A 115 -23.52 25.95 -30.80
N LYS A 116 -23.23 24.67 -31.08
CA LYS A 116 -21.86 24.12 -31.01
C LYS A 116 -20.90 24.92 -31.90
N ALA A 117 -21.30 25.17 -33.16
CA ALA A 117 -20.48 25.93 -34.10
C ALA A 117 -20.11 27.32 -33.58
N SER A 118 -20.98 27.96 -32.79
CA SER A 118 -20.74 29.31 -32.25
C SER A 118 -19.68 29.38 -31.14
N ILE A 119 -19.38 28.25 -30.48
CA ILE A 119 -18.45 28.19 -29.33
C ILE A 119 -17.30 27.21 -29.54
N LYS A 120 -17.30 26.44 -30.64
CA LYS A 120 -16.39 25.32 -30.92
C LYS A 120 -14.93 25.66 -30.65
N ASN A 121 -14.46 26.80 -31.16
CA ASN A 121 -13.05 27.19 -31.04
C ASN A 121 -12.64 27.45 -29.59
N ASP A 122 -13.47 28.14 -28.81
CA ASP A 122 -13.20 28.42 -27.39
C ASP A 122 -13.24 27.14 -26.56
N TYR A 123 -14.23 26.29 -26.83
CA TYR A 123 -14.38 24.99 -26.16
C TYR A 123 -13.20 24.06 -26.46
N GLU A 124 -12.81 23.89 -27.73
CA GLU A 124 -11.67 23.07 -28.12
C GLU A 124 -10.33 23.63 -27.60
N ARG A 125 -10.17 24.96 -27.53
CA ARG A 125 -9.01 25.59 -26.88
C ARG A 125 -8.94 25.17 -25.41
N LEU A 126 -10.03 25.33 -24.67
CA LEU A 126 -10.06 25.02 -23.24
C LEU A 126 -9.86 23.52 -22.95
N LEU A 127 -10.38 22.62 -23.78
CA LEU A 127 -10.08 21.19 -23.69
C LEU A 127 -8.58 20.91 -23.86
N LYS A 128 -7.91 21.57 -24.82
CA LYS A 128 -6.45 21.44 -25.00
C LYS A 128 -5.68 22.01 -23.81
N GLU A 129 -6.09 23.17 -23.30
CA GLU A 129 -5.46 23.79 -22.13
C GLU A 129 -5.63 22.94 -20.86
N GLN A 130 -6.80 22.32 -20.68
CA GLN A 130 -7.08 21.35 -19.60
C GLN A 130 -6.18 20.12 -19.71
N ASP A 131 -6.03 19.54 -20.92
CA ASP A 131 -5.15 18.39 -21.16
C ASP A 131 -3.69 18.73 -20.86
N ILE A 132 -3.21 19.89 -21.32
CA ILE A 132 -1.85 20.37 -21.02
C ILE A 132 -1.62 20.49 -19.52
N GLN A 133 -2.55 21.13 -18.79
CA GLN A 133 -2.42 21.29 -17.34
C GLN A 133 -2.50 19.97 -16.58
N THR A 134 -3.36 19.06 -17.01
CA THR A 134 -3.47 17.72 -16.42
C THR A 134 -2.15 16.96 -16.58
N LYS A 135 -1.54 17.02 -17.77
CA LYS A 135 -0.22 16.41 -18.03
C LYS A 135 0.88 17.05 -17.21
N GLN A 136 0.89 18.37 -17.08
CA GLN A 136 1.86 19.09 -16.24
C GLN A 136 1.74 18.68 -14.77
N LEU A 137 0.51 18.61 -14.23
CA LEU A 137 0.27 18.19 -12.85
C LEU A 137 0.71 16.73 -12.62
N GLN A 138 0.40 15.83 -13.55
CA GLN A 138 0.85 14.43 -13.48
C GLN A 138 2.37 14.30 -13.46
N GLU A 139 3.08 15.08 -14.29
CA GLU A 139 4.55 15.07 -14.31
C GLU A 139 5.13 15.67 -13.02
N GLU A 140 4.54 16.73 -12.48
CA GLU A 140 4.93 17.28 -11.17
C GLU A 140 4.71 16.30 -10.02
N GLU A 141 3.57 15.61 -9.99
CA GLU A 141 3.26 14.59 -8.98
C GLU A 141 4.22 13.41 -9.08
N LYS A 142 4.50 12.95 -10.30
CA LYS A 142 5.49 11.91 -10.57
C LYS A 142 6.88 12.33 -10.09
N LYS A 143 7.33 13.54 -10.42
CA LYS A 143 8.61 14.09 -9.96
C LYS A 143 8.68 14.16 -8.44
N LYS A 144 7.63 14.65 -7.77
CA LYS A 144 7.55 14.67 -6.29
C LYS A 144 7.60 13.26 -5.70
N ALA A 145 6.94 12.29 -6.33
CA ALA A 145 6.98 10.89 -5.88
C ALA A 145 8.38 10.27 -6.07
N GLU A 146 9.08 10.59 -7.14
CA GLU A 146 10.46 10.16 -7.40
C GLU A 146 11.44 10.80 -6.40
N GLU A 147 11.33 12.11 -6.13
CA GLU A 147 12.11 12.82 -5.12
C GLU A 147 11.87 12.25 -3.71
N ALA A 148 10.62 11.93 -3.36
CA ALA A 148 10.28 11.30 -2.09
C ALA A 148 10.89 9.90 -1.96
N LYS A 149 10.82 9.07 -3.01
CA LYS A 149 11.46 7.75 -3.05
C LYS A 149 12.98 7.85 -2.93
N ALA A 150 13.60 8.80 -3.61
CA ALA A 150 15.04 9.04 -3.53
C ALA A 150 15.46 9.50 -2.12
N ALA A 151 14.69 10.38 -1.49
CA ALA A 151 14.93 10.82 -0.12
C ALA A 151 14.79 9.66 0.90
N GLU A 152 13.79 8.80 0.75
CA GLU A 152 13.63 7.60 1.59
C GLU A 152 14.79 6.62 1.40
N ALA A 153 15.18 6.35 0.13
CA ALA A 153 16.31 5.49 -0.18
C ALA A 153 17.62 6.03 0.42
N LYS A 154 17.85 7.34 0.35
CA LYS A 154 18.99 7.99 0.99
C LYS A 154 18.97 7.80 2.51
N LYS A 155 17.84 8.06 3.18
CA LYS A 155 17.69 7.84 4.62
C LYS A 155 17.98 6.39 5.02
N TRP A 156 17.46 5.44 4.25
CA TRP A 156 17.72 4.03 4.47
C TRP A 156 19.19 3.68 4.30
N ASN A 157 19.84 4.15 3.24
CA ASN A 157 21.26 3.90 2.99
C ASN A 157 22.14 4.51 4.10
N ASP A 158 21.83 5.73 4.53
CA ASP A 158 22.53 6.39 5.65
C ASP A 158 22.38 5.56 6.94
N PHE A 159 21.17 5.08 7.25
CA PHE A 159 20.91 4.19 8.39
C PHE A 159 21.64 2.84 8.26
N ALA A 160 21.58 2.21 7.09
CA ALA A 160 22.19 0.92 6.80
C ALA A 160 23.71 0.99 6.92
N ASN A 161 24.34 2.02 6.35
CA ASN A 161 25.79 2.22 6.41
C ASN A 161 26.27 2.49 7.85
N LYS A 162 25.53 3.30 8.62
CA LYS A 162 25.87 3.57 10.03
C LYS A 162 25.77 2.32 10.93
N ASN A 163 24.82 1.44 10.63
CA ASN A 163 24.46 0.34 11.52
C ASN A 163 24.87 -1.06 11.01
N THR A 164 25.42 -1.15 9.81
CA THR A 164 26.13 -2.35 9.34
C THR A 164 27.52 -2.35 9.97
N LYS A 165 27.72 -3.13 11.02
CA LYS A 165 29.00 -3.18 11.75
C LYS A 165 29.13 -4.43 12.60
N GLU A 166 30.37 -4.73 12.95
CA GLU A 166 30.69 -5.77 13.93
C GLU A 166 30.57 -5.21 15.36
N LEU A 167 30.01 -6.01 16.26
CA LEU A 167 30.05 -5.78 17.71
C LEU A 167 30.91 -6.87 18.35
N SER A 168 31.94 -6.47 19.10
CA SER A 168 32.80 -7.40 19.83
C SER A 168 32.10 -8.01 21.04
N ALA A 169 32.72 -9.01 21.68
CA ALA A 169 32.32 -9.46 23.01
C ALA A 169 32.21 -8.29 24.01
N GLY A 170 31.29 -8.41 24.96
CA GLY A 170 30.98 -7.39 25.96
C GLY A 170 29.50 -7.00 25.98
N GLU A 171 29.22 -5.88 26.63
CA GLU A 171 27.88 -5.30 26.74
C GLU A 171 27.74 -4.07 25.85
N HIS A 172 26.72 -4.08 24.99
CA HIS A 172 26.37 -2.98 24.10
C HIS A 172 24.96 -2.48 24.41
N THR A 173 24.71 -1.22 24.08
CA THR A 173 23.42 -0.57 24.35
C THR A 173 22.84 0.02 23.08
N VAL A 174 21.58 -0.32 22.78
CA VAL A 174 20.82 0.25 21.67
C VAL A 174 20.55 1.73 21.92
N GLY A 175 20.81 2.57 20.92
CA GLY A 175 20.80 4.04 20.98
C GLY A 175 22.18 4.66 21.24
N SER A 176 23.17 3.87 21.65
CA SER A 176 24.56 4.33 21.87
C SER A 176 25.52 3.61 20.95
N HIS A 177 25.52 2.28 20.99
CA HIS A 177 26.44 1.45 20.22
C HIS A 177 25.85 1.04 18.87
N ILE A 178 24.54 0.92 18.77
CA ILE A 178 23.79 0.60 17.54
C ILE A 178 22.42 1.24 17.62
N ASP A 179 21.85 1.72 16.53
CA ASP A 179 20.50 2.30 16.54
C ASP A 179 19.43 1.21 16.70
N ALA A 180 18.22 1.60 17.10
CA ALA A 180 17.08 0.69 17.10
C ALA A 180 16.65 0.33 15.68
N GLY A 181 16.12 -0.87 15.49
CA GLY A 181 15.72 -1.38 14.19
C GLY A 181 15.69 -2.90 14.12
N ALA A 182 15.41 -3.43 12.93
CA ALA A 182 15.48 -4.86 12.67
C ALA A 182 16.82 -5.20 12.02
N TYR A 183 17.43 -6.30 12.46
CA TYR A 183 18.75 -6.72 12.01
C TYR A 183 18.78 -8.23 11.75
N ASP A 184 19.58 -8.59 10.77
CA ASP A 184 20.10 -9.93 10.63
C ASP A 184 21.49 -9.94 11.28
N VAL A 185 21.71 -10.92 12.16
CA VAL A 185 22.94 -11.10 12.93
C VAL A 185 23.63 -12.37 12.45
N THR A 186 24.92 -12.30 12.14
CA THR A 186 25.78 -13.48 11.94
C THR A 186 26.89 -13.50 12.96
N PHE A 187 27.38 -14.70 13.28
CA PHE A 187 28.32 -14.90 14.38
C PHE A 187 29.73 -15.16 13.85
N ASN A 188 30.71 -14.49 14.45
CA ASN A 188 32.14 -14.68 14.17
C ASN A 188 32.76 -15.48 15.33
N GLY A 189 32.70 -16.81 15.23
CA GLY A 189 33.09 -17.73 16.29
C GLY A 189 31.87 -18.33 17.00
N GLN A 190 32.10 -18.92 18.17
CA GLN A 190 31.09 -19.59 18.97
C GLN A 190 30.90 -18.89 20.31
N GLY A 191 29.66 -18.66 20.72
CA GLY A 191 29.42 -18.03 22.01
C GLY A 191 27.96 -17.75 22.31
N ASN A 192 27.73 -16.98 23.38
CA ASN A 192 26.39 -16.60 23.81
C ASN A 192 26.01 -15.22 23.28
N PHE A 193 24.79 -15.11 22.74
CA PHE A 193 24.17 -13.88 22.26
C PHE A 193 22.85 -13.65 23.01
N ASN A 194 22.89 -12.70 23.95
CA ASN A 194 21.76 -12.41 24.84
C ASN A 194 21.27 -10.98 24.65
N ILE A 195 19.96 -10.80 24.74
CA ILE A 195 19.32 -9.49 24.66
C ILE A 195 18.44 -9.29 25.87
N TYR A 196 18.53 -8.12 26.48
CA TYR A 196 17.72 -7.75 27.63
C TYR A 196 16.93 -6.48 27.31
N SER A 197 15.69 -6.42 27.77
CA SER A 197 14.88 -5.20 27.80
C SER A 197 15.50 -4.17 28.75
N THR A 198 14.97 -2.95 28.71
CA THR A 198 15.42 -1.85 29.56
C THR A 198 15.20 -2.10 31.05
N ASP A 199 14.23 -2.96 31.41
CA ASP A 199 13.95 -3.38 32.79
C ASP A 199 14.79 -4.59 33.24
N GLY A 200 15.64 -5.12 32.35
CA GLY A 200 16.51 -6.26 32.64
C GLY A 200 15.91 -7.64 32.35
N SER A 201 14.69 -7.73 31.82
CA SER A 201 14.11 -9.01 31.40
C SER A 201 14.86 -9.59 30.19
N LEU A 202 15.09 -10.91 30.18
CA LEU A 202 15.73 -11.61 29.08
C LEU A 202 14.75 -11.74 27.90
N LEU A 203 15.13 -11.21 26.73
CA LEU A 203 14.33 -11.23 25.50
C LEU A 203 14.85 -12.24 24.47
N THR A 204 16.15 -12.54 24.49
CA THR A 204 16.78 -13.48 23.56
C THR A 204 17.91 -14.19 24.29
N ASN A 205 18.01 -15.49 24.08
CA ASN A 205 19.06 -16.34 24.60
C ASN A 205 19.45 -17.36 23.54
N GLU A 206 20.52 -17.07 22.81
CA GLU A 206 20.99 -17.91 21.72
C GLU A 206 22.47 -18.27 21.89
N ILE A 207 22.80 -19.47 21.43
CA ILE A 207 24.19 -19.88 21.18
C ILE A 207 24.44 -19.68 19.70
N GLY A 208 25.30 -18.73 19.36
CA GLY A 208 25.66 -18.41 18.00
C GLY A 208 26.92 -19.18 17.55
N GLY A 209 26.94 -19.56 16.28
CA GLY A 209 28.04 -20.33 15.68
C GLY A 209 27.94 -21.84 15.93
N ASP A 210 28.85 -22.59 15.30
CA ASP A 210 29.03 -24.06 15.34
C ASP A 210 27.82 -24.95 14.90
N ASP A 211 27.98 -26.27 15.02
CA ASP A 211 26.96 -27.25 14.63
C ASP A 211 25.80 -27.36 15.66
N LEU A 212 26.04 -26.96 16.92
CA LEU A 212 25.08 -27.04 18.02
C LEU A 212 24.32 -25.72 18.25
N GLY A 213 24.85 -24.60 17.77
CA GLY A 213 24.20 -23.30 17.79
C GLY A 213 23.51 -22.94 16.49
N ILE A 214 23.20 -21.65 16.33
CA ILE A 214 22.53 -21.10 15.15
C ILE A 214 23.51 -20.30 14.29
N ASP A 215 23.35 -20.37 12.97
CA ASP A 215 24.24 -19.68 12.02
C ASP A 215 23.91 -18.19 11.91
N LYS A 216 22.63 -17.85 12.11
CA LYS A 216 22.07 -16.52 11.90
C LYS A 216 20.87 -16.29 12.78
N TYR A 217 20.70 -15.05 13.23
CA TYR A 217 19.55 -14.64 14.04
C TYR A 217 18.89 -13.37 13.51
N ARG A 218 17.56 -13.33 13.47
CA ARG A 218 16.79 -12.11 13.13
C ARG A 218 16.29 -11.42 14.39
N ILE A 219 16.77 -10.22 14.64
CA ILE A 219 16.46 -9.48 15.86
C ILE A 219 15.68 -8.19 15.58
N ILE A 220 14.83 -7.82 16.53
CA ILE A 220 14.19 -6.51 16.62
C ILE A 220 14.74 -5.81 17.86
N LEU A 221 15.54 -4.77 17.65
CA LEU A 221 16.15 -3.97 18.71
C LEU A 221 15.30 -2.73 18.98
N THR A 222 14.92 -2.53 20.23
CA THR A 222 14.26 -1.32 20.73
C THR A 222 15.22 -0.46 21.54
N GLN A 223 14.93 0.84 21.62
CA GLN A 223 15.81 1.80 22.30
C GLN A 223 16.11 1.38 23.74
N GLY A 224 17.38 1.44 24.13
CA GLY A 224 17.83 1.08 25.46
C GLY A 224 18.01 -0.42 25.73
N ASN A 225 17.64 -1.33 24.81
CA ASN A 225 17.96 -2.76 24.97
C ASN A 225 19.47 -2.95 25.18
N LYS A 226 19.81 -3.95 26.00
CA LYS A 226 21.19 -4.35 26.27
C LYS A 226 21.50 -5.62 25.48
N ILE A 227 22.58 -5.58 24.72
CA ILE A 227 23.10 -6.71 23.95
C ILE A 227 24.33 -7.22 24.70
N LYS A 228 24.33 -8.48 25.10
CA LYS A 228 25.47 -9.11 25.77
C LYS A 228 26.01 -10.23 24.89
N ILE A 229 27.26 -10.08 24.49
CA ILE A 229 27.98 -11.00 23.61
C ILE A 229 29.12 -11.62 24.40
N SER A 230 29.24 -12.94 24.42
CA SER A 230 30.31 -13.65 25.14
C SER A 230 31.04 -14.60 24.20
N SER A 231 32.37 -14.62 24.28
CA SER A 231 33.26 -15.55 23.55
C SER A 231 33.29 -15.45 22.02
N MET A 232 32.62 -14.45 21.43
CA MET A 232 32.61 -14.21 19.98
C MET A 232 32.42 -12.72 19.66
N SER A 233 32.47 -12.37 18.38
CA SER A 233 31.90 -11.12 17.86
C SER A 233 30.72 -11.43 16.94
N VAL A 234 29.90 -10.42 16.64
CA VAL A 234 28.74 -10.58 15.75
C VAL A 234 28.71 -9.49 14.70
N ASN A 235 28.32 -9.83 13.47
CA ASN A 235 28.06 -8.85 12.43
C ASN A 235 26.58 -8.48 12.46
N MET A 236 26.31 -7.20 12.67
CA MET A 236 24.96 -6.64 12.63
C MET A 236 24.70 -6.08 11.23
N LYS A 237 23.61 -6.51 10.59
CA LYS A 237 23.17 -5.97 9.29
C LYS A 237 21.70 -5.53 9.36
N PRO A 238 21.41 -4.23 9.25
CA PRO A 238 20.04 -3.73 9.13
C PRO A 238 19.26 -4.42 8.02
N ILE A 239 17.99 -4.74 8.27
CA ILE A 239 17.10 -5.30 7.26
C ILE A 239 16.00 -4.34 6.88
N LYS A 240 15.80 -4.18 5.56
CA LYS A 240 14.55 -3.66 5.03
C LYS A 240 13.61 -4.85 4.92
N ARG A 241 12.58 -4.89 5.78
CA ARG A 241 11.57 -5.95 5.77
C ARG A 241 10.88 -5.98 4.42
N SER A 242 10.65 -7.19 3.92
CA SER A 242 10.00 -7.43 2.65
C SER A 242 9.08 -8.62 2.83
N LEU A 243 7.83 -8.46 2.39
CA LEU A 243 6.83 -9.49 2.51
C LEU A 243 7.18 -10.66 1.58
N ILE A 244 7.42 -11.83 2.17
CA ILE A 244 7.55 -13.08 1.44
C ILE A 244 6.15 -13.54 1.05
N SER A 245 5.91 -13.73 -0.25
CA SER A 245 4.63 -14.20 -0.81
C SER A 245 4.20 -15.55 -0.22
N TYR A 246 2.91 -15.87 -0.28
CA TYR A 246 2.37 -17.17 0.12
C TYR A 246 2.92 -18.33 -0.74
N LYS A 247 4.07 -18.87 -0.36
CA LYS A 247 4.78 -20.00 -1.00
C LYS A 247 5.67 -20.71 0.03
N GLU A 248 6.19 -21.87 -0.34
CA GLU A 248 7.21 -22.55 0.46
C GLU A 248 8.40 -21.62 0.70
N THR A 249 8.80 -21.47 1.97
CA THR A 249 9.92 -20.62 2.38
C THR A 249 10.59 -21.18 3.63
N SER A 250 11.86 -20.83 3.84
CA SER A 250 12.59 -21.16 5.06
C SER A 250 12.88 -19.88 5.84
N ILE A 251 12.53 -19.89 7.12
CA ILE A 251 12.91 -18.86 8.09
C ILE A 251 13.95 -19.45 9.05
N TYR A 252 14.64 -18.61 9.81
CA TYR A 252 15.66 -19.03 10.78
C TYR A 252 15.37 -18.40 12.14
N SER A 253 16.16 -18.77 13.16
CA SER A 253 16.00 -18.24 14.52
C SER A 253 15.88 -16.73 14.55
N GLY A 254 14.98 -16.22 15.39
CA GLY A 254 14.64 -14.82 15.50
C GLY A 254 13.15 -14.53 15.42
N TYR A 255 12.85 -13.24 15.29
CA TYR A 255 11.51 -12.70 15.28
C TYR A 255 11.04 -12.37 13.85
N TRP A 256 9.91 -12.96 13.46
CA TRP A 256 9.26 -12.73 12.18
C TRP A 256 7.83 -12.22 12.41
N ILE A 257 7.40 -11.24 11.63
CA ILE A 257 6.09 -10.60 11.77
C ILE A 257 5.24 -10.92 10.55
N CYS A 258 4.08 -11.54 10.77
CA CYS A 258 3.12 -11.80 9.71
C CYS A 258 2.56 -10.48 9.14
N GLY A 259 2.45 -10.41 7.81
CA GLY A 259 2.09 -9.22 7.03
C GLY A 259 3.21 -8.19 6.87
N GLN A 260 4.40 -8.40 7.46
CA GLN A 260 5.60 -7.61 7.15
C GLN A 260 6.72 -8.46 6.54
N ASP A 261 6.94 -9.65 7.09
CA ASP A 261 7.97 -10.58 6.63
C ASP A 261 7.37 -11.79 5.93
N ILE A 262 6.26 -12.33 6.44
CA ILE A 262 5.60 -13.53 5.94
C ILE A 262 4.14 -13.19 5.63
N THR A 263 3.66 -13.57 4.44
CA THR A 263 2.25 -13.37 4.06
C THR A 263 1.33 -14.16 5.00
N GLU A 264 0.14 -13.65 5.27
CA GLU A 264 -0.92 -14.34 6.01
C GLU A 264 -1.30 -15.67 5.34
N GLY A 265 -1.76 -16.62 6.15
CA GLY A 265 -2.27 -17.90 5.65
C GLY A 265 -1.92 -19.08 6.53
N ARG A 266 -2.32 -20.27 6.08
CA ARG A 266 -2.13 -21.52 6.80
C ARG A 266 -0.86 -22.21 6.33
N TYR A 267 -0.02 -22.62 7.28
CA TYR A 267 1.25 -23.25 6.98
C TYR A 267 1.44 -24.51 7.79
N LYS A 268 2.23 -25.42 7.23
CA LYS A 268 2.92 -26.48 7.94
C LYS A 268 4.33 -26.03 8.23
N ALA A 269 4.68 -25.89 9.50
CA ALA A 269 6.02 -25.55 9.95
C ALA A 269 6.78 -26.82 10.34
N MET A 270 8.03 -26.95 9.87
CA MET A 270 8.90 -28.09 10.13
C MET A 270 10.33 -27.60 10.38
N ALA A 271 11.01 -28.12 11.40
CA ALA A 271 12.44 -27.91 11.53
C ALA A 271 13.17 -28.64 10.40
N GLU A 272 14.09 -27.97 9.70
CA GLU A 272 14.89 -28.65 8.66
C GLU A 272 15.99 -29.52 9.28
N SER A 273 16.49 -29.13 10.45
CA SER A 273 17.41 -29.91 11.28
C SER A 273 17.38 -29.41 12.72
N GLY A 274 17.85 -30.25 13.65
CA GLY A 274 17.95 -29.89 15.07
C GLY A 274 16.61 -29.89 15.81
N GLN A 275 16.60 -29.23 16.97
CA GLN A 275 15.45 -29.07 17.85
C GLN A 275 15.49 -27.67 18.47
N GLY A 276 14.35 -27.01 18.58
CA GLY A 276 14.26 -25.74 19.30
C GLY A 276 12.82 -25.26 19.49
N ASN A 277 12.68 -24.07 20.05
CA ASN A 277 11.36 -23.52 20.38
C ASN A 277 10.78 -22.79 19.17
N PHE A 278 9.50 -23.06 18.90
CA PHE A 278 8.70 -22.43 17.87
C PHE A 278 7.41 -21.90 18.50
N ILE A 279 7.37 -20.59 18.74
CA ILE A 279 6.27 -19.94 19.44
C ILE A 279 5.66 -18.88 18.53
N ILE A 280 4.34 -18.81 18.48
CA ILE A 280 3.61 -17.75 17.77
C ILE A 280 2.78 -17.00 18.80
N TYR A 281 2.96 -15.68 18.84
CA TYR A 281 2.17 -14.77 19.64
C TYR A 281 1.18 -14.03 18.74
N ASP A 282 -0.05 -13.89 19.21
CA ASP A 282 -1.04 -13.03 18.56
C ASP A 282 -0.75 -11.54 18.85
N LYS A 283 -1.56 -10.65 18.28
CA LYS A 283 -1.45 -9.19 18.48
C LYS A 283 -1.57 -8.73 19.94
N SER A 284 -2.21 -9.52 20.79
CA SER A 284 -2.34 -9.23 22.23
C SER A 284 -1.11 -9.66 23.03
N GLY A 285 -0.19 -10.41 22.39
CA GLY A 285 0.97 -11.00 23.02
C GLY A 285 0.69 -12.36 23.66
N ALA A 286 -0.49 -12.95 23.44
CA ALA A 286 -0.82 -14.27 23.93
C ALA A 286 -0.24 -15.36 23.00
N PRO A 287 0.39 -16.41 23.53
CA PRO A 287 0.89 -17.51 22.71
C PRO A 287 -0.28 -18.32 22.15
N LYS A 288 -0.37 -18.43 20.82
CA LYS A 288 -1.33 -19.29 20.09
C LYS A 288 -0.72 -20.60 19.60
N THR A 289 0.61 -20.64 19.48
CA THR A 289 1.39 -21.86 19.22
C THR A 289 2.60 -21.82 20.13
N ASN A 290 2.94 -22.94 20.76
CA ASN A 290 4.09 -23.04 21.65
C ASN A 290 4.62 -24.47 21.63
N GLU A 291 5.49 -24.76 20.66
CA GLU A 291 5.99 -26.11 20.42
C GLU A 291 7.51 -26.17 20.52
N ILE A 292 8.00 -27.32 20.97
CA ILE A 292 9.37 -27.73 20.67
C ILE A 292 9.31 -28.41 19.30
N LEU A 293 9.93 -27.79 18.29
CA LEU A 293 9.91 -28.25 16.90
C LEU A 293 11.21 -29.00 16.58
N GLY A 294 11.09 -30.17 15.96
CA GLY A 294 12.23 -31.01 15.57
C GLY A 294 12.79 -31.91 16.67
N GLY A 295 13.85 -32.64 16.34
CA GLY A 295 14.48 -33.66 17.18
C GLY A 295 13.57 -34.85 17.52
N ASP A 296 14.03 -35.70 18.43
CA ASP A 296 13.30 -36.90 18.87
C ASP A 296 12.22 -36.60 19.93
N LEU A 297 12.37 -35.48 20.65
CA LEU A 297 11.47 -35.09 21.74
C LEU A 297 10.42 -34.04 21.35
N GLY A 298 10.58 -33.39 20.19
CA GLY A 298 9.68 -32.35 19.69
C GLY A 298 8.69 -32.87 18.67
N VAL A 299 7.75 -32.01 18.26
CA VAL A 299 6.87 -32.30 17.14
C VAL A 299 7.66 -32.20 15.83
N LYS A 300 7.41 -33.12 14.89
CA LYS A 300 8.08 -33.10 13.58
C LYS A 300 7.56 -31.96 12.70
N GLU A 301 6.27 -31.69 12.82
CA GLU A 301 5.57 -30.63 12.11
C GLU A 301 4.46 -30.05 12.99
N VAL A 302 4.10 -28.80 12.74
CA VAL A 302 2.95 -28.13 13.36
C VAL A 302 2.18 -27.35 12.30
N ILE A 303 0.85 -27.49 12.30
CA ILE A 303 -0.03 -26.67 11.46
C ILE A 303 -0.32 -25.36 12.20
N ILE A 304 -0.09 -24.25 11.51
CA ILE A 304 -0.26 -22.90 12.03
C ILE A 304 -1.12 -22.08 11.10
N ASP A 305 -1.94 -21.20 11.68
CA ASP A 305 -2.67 -20.17 10.96
C ASP A 305 -2.02 -18.83 11.30
N LEU A 306 -1.43 -18.14 10.33
CA LEU A 306 -0.80 -16.84 10.51
C LEU A 306 -1.74 -15.72 10.11
N GLU A 307 -1.99 -14.80 11.04
CA GLU A 307 -2.79 -13.60 10.83
C GLU A 307 -1.91 -12.35 10.85
N GLN A 308 -2.33 -11.30 10.14
CA GLN A 308 -1.62 -10.02 10.07
C GLN A 308 -1.15 -9.59 11.46
N GLY A 309 0.15 -9.39 11.70
CA GLY A 309 0.67 -8.89 12.98
C GLY A 309 0.99 -9.97 14.03
N ASP A 310 0.74 -11.25 13.76
CA ASP A 310 1.30 -12.34 14.55
C ASP A 310 2.83 -12.27 14.56
N ILE A 311 3.43 -12.65 15.69
CA ILE A 311 4.88 -12.69 15.88
C ILE A 311 5.31 -14.14 16.02
N ILE A 312 6.09 -14.62 15.05
CA ILE A 312 6.77 -15.92 15.11
C ILE A 312 8.12 -15.70 15.80
N ASN A 313 8.34 -16.42 16.89
CA ASN A 313 9.61 -16.52 17.59
C ASN A 313 10.19 -17.92 17.38
N VAL A 314 11.31 -17.99 16.69
CA VAL A 314 12.08 -19.23 16.48
C VAL A 314 13.35 -19.13 17.31
N ALA A 315 13.64 -20.11 18.17
CA ALA A 315 14.84 -20.12 18.99
C ALA A 315 15.55 -21.47 18.94
N GLY A 316 16.88 -21.45 18.85
CA GLY A 316 17.72 -22.67 18.80
C GLY A 316 17.61 -23.50 17.52
N LEU A 317 17.03 -22.98 16.44
CA LEU A 317 16.92 -23.68 15.15
C LEU A 317 17.63 -22.93 14.03
N LYS A 318 18.46 -23.65 13.25
CA LYS A 318 19.10 -23.07 12.06
C LYS A 318 18.08 -22.68 11.00
N SER A 319 17.03 -23.49 10.83
CA SER A 319 15.97 -23.22 9.85
C SER A 319 14.66 -23.92 10.20
N VAL A 320 13.55 -23.24 9.89
CA VAL A 320 12.18 -23.74 9.90
C VAL A 320 11.60 -23.53 8.52
N LYS A 321 11.21 -24.64 7.88
CA LYS A 321 10.48 -24.62 6.61
C LYS A 321 9.00 -24.37 6.87
N LEU A 322 8.43 -23.40 6.18
CA LEU A 322 7.01 -23.10 6.13
C LEU A 322 6.48 -23.51 4.76
N VAL A 323 5.60 -24.52 4.74
CA VAL A 323 4.93 -24.99 3.52
C VAL A 323 3.47 -24.55 3.57
N PRO A 324 2.96 -23.83 2.56
CA PRO A 324 1.53 -23.52 2.47
C PRO A 324 0.66 -24.77 2.57
N GLU A 325 -0.32 -24.75 3.47
CA GLU A 325 -1.33 -25.80 3.60
C GLU A 325 -2.64 -25.33 2.94
N LYS A 326 -3.44 -26.27 2.43
CA LYS A 326 -4.74 -25.98 1.80
C LYS A 326 -5.88 -26.06 2.80
#